data_AF-A0A2G6E6V7-F1
#
_entry.id   AF-A0A2G6E6V7-F1
#
_cell.length_a   1.000
_cell.length_b   1.000
_cell.length_c   1.000
_cell.angle_alpha   90.00
_cell.angle_beta   90.00
_cell.angle_gamma   90.00
#
_symmetry.space_group_name_H-M   'P 1'
#
loop_
_entity.id
_entity.type
_entity.pdbx_description
1 polymer ?
#
loop_
_entity_poly.entity_id
_entity_poly.type
_entity_poly.pdbx_seq_one_letter_code
_entity_poly.pdbx_strand_id
1 'polypeptide(L)'
;MSTELIQELQHRMKELEGMKADLWEKGEYDPMMEGEYWDCRIVMKQMQEGDDTDVSELQKKKHDGMVAAQQQIHKVAEQQE
;
A
#
# COMPACT_ATOMS: atom_id res chain seq x y z
N MET A 1 -7.59 18.46 -14.14
CA MET A 1 -6.90 17.63 -13.12
C MET A 1 -5.97 18.51 -12.31
N SER A 2 -5.97 18.38 -10.98
CA SER A 2 -5.04 19.12 -10.12
C SER A 2 -3.68 18.43 -10.15
N THR A 3 -2.68 19.07 -10.76
CA THR A 3 -1.27 18.62 -10.76
C THR A 3 -0.73 18.49 -9.33
N GLU A 4 -1.25 19.31 -8.40
CA GLU A 4 -0.87 19.31 -6.98
C GLU A 4 -1.30 18.01 -6.28
N LEU A 5 -2.52 17.53 -6.56
CA LEU A 5 -3.01 16.27 -5.99
C LEU A 5 -2.17 15.06 -6.42
N ILE A 6 -1.73 15.03 -7.69
CA ILE A 6 -0.84 13.96 -8.18
C ILE A 6 0.50 13.99 -7.45
N GLN A 7 1.08 15.19 -7.26
CA GLN A 7 2.33 15.34 -6.54
C GLN A 7 2.21 14.94 -5.07
N GLU A 8 1.10 15.28 -4.41
CA GLU A 8 0.80 14.89 -3.04
C GLU A 8 0.66 13.36 -2.91
N LEU A 9 -0.08 12.71 -3.80
CA LEU A 9 -0.22 11.25 -3.84
C LEU A 9 1.13 10.56 -4.08
N GLN A 10 1.95 11.06 -5.00
CA GLN A 10 3.29 10.53 -5.27
C GLN A 10 4.22 10.70 -4.06
N HIS A 11 4.16 11.85 -3.39
CA HIS A 11 4.93 12.10 -2.18
C HIS A 11 4.52 11.13 -1.07
N ARG A 12 3.22 11.01 -0.82
CA ARG A 12 2.65 10.10 0.19
C ARG A 12 3.03 8.65 -0.07
N MET A 13 2.93 8.19 -1.32
CA MET A 13 3.36 6.84 -1.69
C MET A 13 4.84 6.59 -1.39
N LYS A 14 5.72 7.58 -1.63
CA LYS A 14 7.15 7.46 -1.33
C LYS A 14 7.42 7.37 0.17
N GLU A 15 6.67 8.10 0.99
CA GLU A 15 6.73 7.96 2.45
C GLU A 15 6.32 6.55 2.89
N LEU A 16 5.21 6.04 2.35
CA LEU A 16 4.72 4.69 2.64
C LEU A 16 5.74 3.62 2.22
N GLU A 17 6.34 3.73 1.04
CA GLU A 17 7.41 2.83 0.57
C GLU A 17 8.63 2.84 1.49
N GLY A 18 9.02 4.03 1.99
CA GLY A 18 10.12 4.16 2.94
C GLY A 18 9.84 3.47 4.27
N MET A 19 8.64 3.64 4.82
CA MET A 19 8.25 3.04 6.10
C MET A 19 8.07 1.52 6.01
N LYS A 20 7.60 1.00 4.88
CA LYS A 20 7.33 -0.44 4.70
C LYS A 20 8.58 -1.29 4.93
N ALA A 21 9.73 -0.92 4.36
CA ALA A 21 10.95 -1.72 4.52
C ALA A 21 11.35 -1.83 6.00
N ASP A 22 11.34 -0.71 6.73
CA ASP A 22 11.74 -0.63 8.13
C ASP A 22 10.80 -1.44 9.06
N LEU A 23 9.50 -1.45 8.77
CA LEU A 23 8.52 -2.19 9.57
C LEU A 23 8.53 -3.69 9.28
N TRP A 24 8.87 -4.09 8.05
CA TRP A 24 8.84 -5.49 7.65
C TRP A 24 9.85 -6.33 8.41
N GLU A 25 11.07 -5.79 8.55
CA GLU A 25 12.15 -6.44 9.29
C GLU A 25 11.85 -6.58 10.79
N LYS A 26 11.07 -5.65 11.35
CA LYS A 26 10.70 -5.64 12.78
C LYS A 26 9.44 -6.46 13.09
N GLY A 27 8.69 -6.89 12.07
CA GLY A 27 7.38 -7.50 12.26
C GLY A 27 6.30 -6.53 12.73
N GLU A 28 6.60 -5.23 12.78
CA GLU A 28 5.68 -4.14 13.14
C GLU A 28 4.89 -3.64 11.92
N TYR A 29 4.70 -4.51 10.92
CA TYR A 29 4.07 -4.13 9.68
C TYR A 29 2.61 -3.74 9.92
N ASP A 30 2.15 -2.66 9.30
CA ASP A 30 0.77 -2.21 9.39
C ASP A 30 -0.01 -2.56 8.10
N PRO A 31 -0.98 -3.49 8.16
CA PRO A 31 -1.82 -3.82 7.00
C PRO A 31 -2.63 -2.61 6.49
N MET A 32 -2.95 -1.63 7.33
CA MET A 32 -3.64 -0.41 6.90
C MET A 32 -2.74 0.47 6.04
N MET A 33 -1.44 0.55 6.37
CA MET A 33 -0.44 1.24 5.55
C MET A 33 -0.31 0.60 4.16
N GLU A 34 -0.32 -0.74 4.09
CA GLU A 34 -0.35 -1.47 2.82
C GLU A 34 -1.60 -1.10 2.01
N GLY A 35 -2.76 -1.06 2.67
CA GLY A 35 -4.03 -0.66 2.06
C GLY A 35 -3.98 0.75 1.46
N GLU A 36 -3.48 1.72 2.23
CA GLU A 36 -3.33 3.12 1.81
C GLU A 36 -2.44 3.25 0.57
N TYR A 37 -1.31 2.53 0.54
CA TYR A 37 -0.39 2.55 -0.61
C TYR A 37 -1.11 2.15 -1.91
N TRP A 38 -1.88 1.06 -1.87
CA TRP A 38 -2.60 0.60 -3.05
C TRP A 38 -3.78 1.49 -3.40
N ASP A 39 -4.44 2.10 -2.42
CA ASP A 39 -5.48 3.09 -2.68
C ASP A 39 -4.92 4.30 -3.43
N CYS A 40 -3.74 4.82 -3.04
CA CYS A 40 -3.06 5.86 -3.80
C CYS A 40 -2.74 5.42 -5.24
N ARG A 41 -2.29 4.18 -5.45
CA ARG A 41 -2.02 3.63 -6.80
C ARG A 41 -3.30 3.55 -7.65
N ILE A 42 -4.42 3.14 -7.06
CA ILE A 42 -5.72 3.04 -7.72
C ILE A 42 -6.18 4.44 -8.14
N VAL A 43 -6.18 5.40 -7.21
CA VAL A 43 -6.57 6.78 -7.49
C VAL A 43 -5.67 7.38 -8.58
N MET A 44 -4.35 7.18 -8.52
CA MET A 44 -3.46 7.67 -9.58
C MET A 44 -3.78 7.05 -10.95
N LYS A 45 -4.06 5.74 -11.01
CA LYS A 45 -4.39 5.06 -12.27
C LYS A 45 -5.69 5.60 -12.86
N GLN A 46 -6.74 5.74 -12.04
CA GLN A 46 -8.01 6.34 -12.47
C GLN A 46 -7.85 7.79 -12.90
N MET A 47 -7.03 8.56 -12.19
CA MET A 47 -6.68 9.93 -12.58
C MET A 47 -5.99 9.98 -13.95
N GLN A 48 -5.05 9.06 -14.24
CA GLN A 48 -4.26 9.07 -15.48
C GLN A 48 -5.00 8.49 -16.69
N GLU A 49 -5.80 7.44 -16.48
CA GLU A 49 -6.43 6.66 -17.54
C GLU A 49 -7.95 6.90 -17.66
N GLY A 50 -8.57 7.54 -16.66
CA GLY A 50 -10.00 7.84 -16.57
C GLY A 50 -10.71 7.01 -15.49
N ASP A 51 -11.82 7.52 -14.96
CA ASP A 51 -12.52 6.94 -13.81
C ASP A 51 -13.01 5.49 -14.04
N ASP A 52 -13.36 5.16 -15.29
CA ASP A 52 -13.83 3.82 -15.72
C ASP A 52 -12.68 2.82 -15.97
N THR A 53 -11.46 3.20 -15.65
CA THR A 53 -10.29 2.33 -15.82
C THR A 53 -10.38 1.07 -14.97
N ASP A 54 -10.04 -0.07 -15.57
CA ASP A 54 -9.94 -1.33 -14.83
C ASP A 54 -8.80 -1.27 -13.80
N VAL A 55 -9.18 -1.41 -12.54
CA VAL A 55 -8.29 -1.44 -11.38
C VAL A 55 -8.33 -2.77 -10.63
N SER A 56 -8.96 -3.80 -11.21
CA SER A 56 -9.15 -5.12 -10.56
C SER A 56 -7.83 -5.75 -10.13
N GLU A 57 -6.78 -5.61 -10.96
CA GLU A 57 -5.44 -6.11 -10.60
C GLU A 57 -4.86 -5.36 -9.38
N LEU A 58 -5.06 -4.04 -9.29
CA LEU A 58 -4.59 -3.24 -8.16
C LEU A 58 -5.37 -3.58 -6.89
N GLN A 59 -6.67 -3.80 -6.99
CA GLN A 59 -7.51 -4.24 -5.87
C GLN A 59 -7.08 -5.62 -5.37
N LYS A 60 -6.75 -6.54 -6.29
CA LYS A 60 -6.18 -7.84 -5.91
C LYS A 60 -4.86 -7.69 -5.17
N LYS A 61 -3.93 -6.87 -5.70
CA LYS A 61 -2.64 -6.60 -5.06
C LYS A 61 -2.80 -5.97 -3.68
N LYS A 62 -3.78 -5.07 -3.50
CA LYS A 62 -4.16 -4.52 -2.19
C LYS A 62 -4.51 -5.63 -1.21
N HIS A 63 -5.43 -6.51 -1.60
CA HIS A 63 -5.87 -7.62 -0.76
C HIS A 63 -4.69 -8.55 -0.40
N ASP A 64 -3.95 -9.00 -1.41
CA ASP A 64 -2.82 -9.93 -1.24
C ASP A 64 -1.74 -9.31 -0.33
N GLY A 65 -1.43 -8.03 -0.51
CA GLY A 65 -0.48 -7.29 0.33
C GLY A 65 -0.93 -7.22 1.79
N MET A 66 -2.20 -6.87 2.04
CA MET A 66 -2.74 -6.79 3.41
C MET A 66 -2.71 -8.15 4.12
N VAL A 67 -2.99 -9.23 3.39
CA VAL A 67 -2.88 -10.60 3.92
C VAL A 67 -1.42 -10.94 4.25
N ALA A 68 -0.49 -10.61 3.36
CA ALA A 68 0.93 -10.85 3.58
C ALA A 68 1.47 -10.08 4.80
N ALA A 69 1.06 -8.81 4.95
CA ALA A 69 1.34 -8.00 6.13
C ALA A 69 0.87 -8.69 7.42
N GLN A 70 -0.38 -9.14 7.45
CA GLN A 70 -0.94 -9.83 8.62
C GLN A 70 -0.19 -11.12 8.94
N GLN A 71 0.16 -11.92 7.92
CA GLN A 71 0.92 -13.15 8.11
C GLN A 71 2.33 -12.89 8.67
N GLN A 72 2.98 -11.82 8.24
CA GLN A 72 4.31 -11.45 8.73
C GLN A 72 4.26 -11.08 10.22
N ILE A 73 3.24 -10.33 10.66
CA ILE A 73 3.03 -9.99 12.07
C ILE A 73 2.89 -11.28 12.89
N HIS A 74 2.04 -12.22 12.46
CA HIS A 74 1.86 -13.49 13.16
C HIS A 74 3.16 -14.28 13.25
N LYS A 75 3.89 -14.41 12.14
CA LYS A 75 5.15 -15.14 12.09
C LYS A 75 6.20 -14.57 13.05
N VAL A 76 6.32 -13.25 13.15
CA VAL A 76 7.29 -12.63 14.07
C VAL A 76 6.85 -12.80 15.52
N ALA A 77 5.55 -12.71 15.81
CA ALA A 77 5.02 -12.99 17.15
C ALA A 77 5.31 -14.44 17.60
N GLU A 78 5.11 -15.42 16.72
CA GLU A 78 5.42 -16.84 16.99
C GLU A 78 6.91 -17.11 17.23
N GLN A 79 7.81 -16.29 16.67
CA GLN A 79 9.26 -16.43 16.87
C GLN A 79 9.75 -15.80 18.18
N GLN A 80 8.94 -14.96 18.81
CA GLN A 80 9.26 -14.28 20.07
C GLN A 80 8.73 -15.02 21.30
N GLU A 81 7.90 -16.06 21.12
CA GLU A 81 7.47 -17.03 22.16
C GLU A 81 8.48 -18.17 22.36
#